data_AF-X1V2W0-F1
#
_entry.id   AF-X1V2W0-F1
#
_cell.length_a   1.000
_cell.length_b   1.000
_cell.length_c   1.000
_cell.angle_alpha   90.00
_cell.angle_beta   90.00
_cell.angle_gamma   90.00
#
_symmetry.space_group_name_H-M   'P 1'
#
loop_
_entity.id
_entity.type
_entity.pdbx_description
1 polymer ?
#
loop_
_entity_poly.entity_id
_entity_poly.type
_entity_poly.pdbx_seq_one_letter_code
_entity_poly.pdbx_strand_id
1 'polypeptide(L)'
;GYALQPSGIRGKNASQLSHPLAYYVMSEEATGRKNQDLVLRLLAKMTTKEINTKHAVGSTHLGILKSQADYEPYKKKRALAETLYMLDYAFYQPNHPYYSMWWNAVWNNMELAENGKLSPEAAADKAIELMKVEIGDELIIE
;
A
#
# COMPACT_ATOMS: atom_id res chain seq x y z
N GLY A 1 19.36 -9.00 -9.02
CA GLY A 1 19.06 -7.56 -9.17
C GLY A 1 17.62 -7.33 -8.78
N TYR A 2 17.19 -6.08 -8.72
CA TYR A 2 15.80 -5.69 -8.44
C TYR A 2 15.36 -4.72 -9.52
N ALA A 3 14.10 -4.80 -9.95
CA ALA A 3 13.50 -3.93 -10.95
C ALA A 3 12.00 -3.84 -10.70
N LEU A 4 11.37 -2.82 -11.27
CA LEU A 4 9.91 -2.71 -11.30
C LEU A 4 9.30 -3.87 -12.09
N GLN A 5 8.13 -4.34 -11.64
CA GLN A 5 7.31 -5.26 -12.42
C GLN A 5 6.82 -4.54 -13.69
N PRO A 6 7.03 -5.10 -14.90
CA PRO A 6 6.61 -4.45 -16.13
C PRO A 6 5.09 -4.31 -16.21
N SER A 7 4.61 -3.31 -16.94
CA SER A 7 3.18 -3.16 -17.23
C SER A 7 2.66 -4.30 -18.08
N GLY A 8 1.43 -4.76 -17.78
CA GLY A 8 0.68 -5.65 -18.67
C GLY A 8 0.21 -4.96 -19.96
N ILE A 9 0.29 -3.62 -20.04
CA ILE A 9 -0.14 -2.83 -21.20
C ILE A 9 1.09 -2.36 -21.98
N ARG A 10 1.14 -2.70 -23.28
CA ARG A 10 2.23 -2.30 -24.16
C ARG A 10 2.39 -0.77 -24.19
N GLY A 11 3.62 -0.30 -23.97
CA GLY A 11 3.96 1.13 -24.01
C GLY A 11 3.56 1.92 -22.75
N LYS A 12 3.02 1.26 -21.71
CA LYS A 12 2.74 1.90 -20.42
C LYS A 12 3.90 1.66 -19.44
N ASN A 13 4.11 2.65 -18.57
CA ASN A 13 5.08 2.55 -17.50
C ASN A 13 4.68 1.44 -16.52
N ALA A 14 5.69 0.87 -15.85
CA ALA A 14 5.47 0.00 -14.71
C ALA A 14 4.68 0.73 -13.60
N SER A 15 3.94 -0.04 -12.83
CA SER A 15 3.21 0.43 -11.64
C SER A 15 3.32 -0.63 -10.56
N GLN A 16 3.46 -0.22 -9.31
CA GLN A 16 3.53 -1.14 -8.18
C GLN A 16 2.54 -0.75 -7.10
N LEU A 17 1.78 -1.71 -6.59
CA LEU A 17 0.99 -1.50 -5.38
C LEU A 17 1.92 -1.45 -4.17
N SER A 18 1.85 -0.36 -3.41
CA SER A 18 2.48 -0.23 -2.11
C SER A 18 1.43 -0.33 -1.00
N HIS A 19 1.75 -1.09 0.04
CA HIS A 19 0.92 -1.24 1.23
C HIS A 19 1.67 -0.67 2.45
N PRO A 20 1.63 0.66 2.66
CA PRO A 20 2.30 1.28 3.78
C PRO A 20 1.59 0.91 5.09
N LEU A 21 2.37 0.57 6.10
CA LEU A 21 1.87 0.39 7.45
C LEU A 21 1.84 1.73 8.17
N ALA A 22 0.72 2.03 8.83
CA ALA A 22 0.54 3.23 9.63
C ALA A 22 0.37 2.88 11.11
N TYR A 23 0.88 3.75 11.97
CA TYR A 23 0.61 3.69 13.40
C TYR A 23 -0.64 4.49 13.72
N TYR A 24 -1.58 3.86 14.44
CA TYR A 24 -2.79 4.51 14.92
C TYR A 24 -2.79 4.54 16.44
N VAL A 25 -3.14 5.70 17.01
CA VAL A 25 -3.37 5.84 18.45
C VAL A 25 -4.86 6.01 18.66
N MET A 26 -5.48 5.00 19.25
CA MET A 26 -6.91 5.01 19.57
C MET A 26 -7.18 6.00 20.71
N SER A 27 -8.28 6.76 20.62
CA SER A 27 -8.63 7.76 21.64
C SER A 27 -8.86 7.12 23.02
N GLU A 28 -8.73 7.93 24.07
CA GLU A 28 -9.04 7.48 25.44
C GLU A 28 -10.49 7.01 25.56
N GLU A 29 -11.41 7.74 24.92
CA GLU A 29 -12.83 7.41 24.89
C GLU A 29 -13.08 6.05 24.21
N ALA A 30 -12.50 5.81 23.03
CA ALA A 30 -12.69 4.56 22.30
C ALA A 30 -12.14 3.32 23.02
N THR A 31 -11.15 3.51 23.90
CA THR A 31 -10.42 2.40 24.54
C THR A 31 -10.73 2.24 26.02
N GLY A 32 -11.28 3.26 26.68
CA GLY A 32 -11.34 3.37 28.14
C GLY A 32 -9.95 3.46 28.82
N ARG A 33 -8.86 3.57 28.05
CA ARG A 33 -7.48 3.63 28.56
C ARG A 33 -6.98 5.07 28.57
N LYS A 34 -6.09 5.37 29.52
CA LYS A 34 -5.45 6.69 29.68
C LYS A 34 -4.01 6.69 29.16
N ASN A 35 -3.44 7.89 29.01
CA ASN A 35 -2.03 8.17 28.67
C ASN A 35 -1.69 8.02 27.17
N GLN A 36 -2.63 8.35 26.29
CA GLN A 36 -2.41 8.35 24.85
C GLN A 36 -1.34 9.38 24.45
N ASP A 37 -1.14 10.44 25.25
CA ASP A 37 -0.05 11.39 25.08
C ASP A 37 1.33 10.73 25.22
N LEU A 38 1.50 9.77 26.14
CA LEU A 38 2.74 9.01 26.28
C LEU A 38 2.98 8.10 25.08
N VAL A 39 1.92 7.48 24.54
CA VAL A 39 2.00 6.67 23.32
C VAL A 39 2.44 7.54 22.13
N LEU A 40 1.86 8.73 21.99
CA LEU A 40 2.26 9.70 20.95
C LEU A 40 3.72 10.13 21.09
N ARG A 41 4.19 10.43 22.31
CA ARG A 41 5.60 10.76 22.58
C ARG A 41 6.53 9.60 22.24
N LEU A 42 6.14 8.37 22.55
CA LEU A 42 6.91 7.17 22.19
C LEU A 42 6.99 7.01 20.67
N LEU A 43 5.87 7.16 19.96
CA LEU A 43 5.83 7.12 18.49
C LEU A 43 6.77 8.18 17.90
N ALA A 44 6.69 9.43 18.35
CA ALA A 44 7.59 10.49 17.90
C ALA A 44 9.08 10.16 18.16
N LYS A 45 9.38 9.50 19.29
CA LYS A 45 10.75 9.09 19.62
C LYS A 45 11.25 7.92 18.76
N MET A 46 10.38 7.01 18.31
CA MET A 46 10.79 5.89 17.46
C MET A 46 10.79 6.21 15.97
N THR A 47 10.11 7.28 15.55
CA THR A 47 10.06 7.74 14.15
C THR A 47 11.07 8.83 13.84
N THR A 48 12.16 8.95 14.60
CA THR A 48 13.30 9.80 14.20
C THR A 48 14.05 9.19 13.02
N LYS A 49 14.76 10.04 12.25
CA LYS A 49 15.58 9.59 11.11
C LYS A 49 16.56 8.48 11.51
N GLU A 50 17.22 8.62 12.66
CA GLU A 50 18.25 7.69 13.14
C GLU A 50 17.64 6.35 13.57
N ILE A 51 16.57 6.37 14.37
CA ILE A 51 15.95 5.15 14.91
C ILE A 51 15.18 4.42 13.81
N ASN A 52 14.46 5.15 12.95
CA ASN A 52 13.75 4.53 11.84
C ASN A 52 14.73 3.95 10.82
N THR A 53 15.85 4.63 10.52
CA THR A 53 16.89 4.05 9.66
C THR A 53 17.45 2.76 10.24
N LYS A 54 17.72 2.71 11.54
CA LYS A 54 18.16 1.47 12.19
C LYS A 54 17.16 0.33 11.98
N HIS A 55 15.86 0.61 12.11
CA HIS A 55 14.81 -0.37 11.84
C HIS A 55 14.81 -0.80 10.36
N ALA A 56 14.67 0.15 9.43
CA ALA A 56 14.63 -0.08 7.99
C ALA A 56 15.82 -0.92 7.49
N VAL A 57 17.02 -0.58 7.96
CA VAL A 57 18.25 -1.32 7.64
C VAL A 57 18.25 -2.73 8.21
N GLY A 58 17.79 -2.90 9.46
CA GLY A 58 17.77 -4.20 10.14
C GLY A 58 16.71 -5.16 9.60
N SER A 59 15.59 -4.62 9.10
CA SER A 59 14.46 -5.40 8.58
C SER A 59 14.36 -5.39 7.06
N THR A 60 15.24 -4.67 6.36
CA THR A 60 15.17 -4.44 4.89
C THR A 60 13.84 -3.80 4.44
N HIS A 61 13.18 -3.05 5.33
CA HIS A 61 12.00 -2.26 4.97
C HIS A 61 12.42 -0.90 4.40
N LEU A 62 11.58 -0.33 3.53
CA LEU A 62 11.76 1.05 3.08
C LEU A 62 11.54 2.02 4.26
N GLY A 63 12.27 3.14 4.26
CA GLY A 63 12.13 4.16 5.29
C GLY A 63 10.83 4.92 5.15
N ILE A 64 10.26 5.39 6.26
CA ILE A 64 8.98 6.15 6.26
C ILE A 64 9.20 7.67 6.20
N LEU A 65 10.44 8.16 6.33
CA LEU A 65 10.78 9.57 6.27
C LEU A 65 11.65 9.87 5.05
N LYS A 66 11.35 10.95 4.34
CA LYS A 66 12.19 11.45 3.22
C LYS A 66 13.63 11.72 3.65
N SER A 67 13.84 12.19 4.89
CA SER A 67 15.17 12.48 5.44
C SER A 67 16.07 11.25 5.61
N GLN A 68 15.53 10.03 5.50
CA GLN A 68 16.32 8.80 5.51
C GLN A 68 17.01 8.53 4.17
N ALA A 69 16.45 9.00 3.06
CA ALA A 69 16.97 8.76 1.71
C ALA A 69 18.43 9.19 1.57
N ASP A 70 18.76 10.36 2.13
CA ASP A 70 20.11 10.95 2.08
C ASP A 70 20.98 10.58 3.29
N TYR A 71 20.45 9.79 4.23
CA TYR A 71 21.18 9.45 5.44
C TYR A 71 22.18 8.31 5.17
N GLU A 72 23.45 8.54 5.49
CA GLU A 72 24.56 7.65 5.14
C GLU A 72 24.35 6.16 5.52
N PRO A 73 23.85 5.81 6.73
CA PRO A 73 23.57 4.41 7.05
C PRO A 73 22.51 3.76 6.15
N TYR A 74 21.55 4.53 5.63
CA TYR A 74 20.53 4.07 4.70
C TYR A 74 21.12 3.88 3.30
N LYS A 75 21.84 4.89 2.78
CA LYS A 75 22.50 4.86 1.46
C LYS A 75 23.49 3.72 1.29
N LYS A 76 24.20 3.35 2.37
CA LYS A 76 25.16 2.23 2.35
C LYS A 76 24.49 0.87 2.18
N LYS A 77 23.16 0.76 2.33
CA LYS A 77 22.42 -0.47 2.07
C LYS A 77 21.93 -0.48 0.64
N ARG A 78 22.69 -1.19 -0.21
CA ARG A 78 22.46 -1.31 -1.65
C ARG A 78 21.00 -1.57 -2.00
N ALA A 79 20.37 -2.58 -1.40
CA ALA A 79 18.98 -2.92 -1.68
C ALA A 79 17.99 -1.78 -1.38
N LEU A 80 18.23 -0.98 -0.33
CA LEU A 80 17.35 0.14 0.02
C LEU A 80 17.62 1.36 -0.87
N ALA A 81 18.89 1.66 -1.12
CA ALA A 81 19.29 2.79 -1.95
C ALA A 81 18.90 2.61 -3.42
N GLU A 82 19.13 1.42 -3.99
CA GLU A 82 18.86 1.14 -5.40
C GLU A 82 17.38 0.91 -5.71
N THR A 83 16.53 0.63 -4.73
CA THR A 83 15.09 0.42 -4.94
C THR A 83 14.25 1.65 -4.59
N LEU A 84 14.84 2.71 -4.03
CA LEU A 84 14.08 3.87 -3.57
C LEU A 84 13.32 4.59 -4.70
N TYR A 85 13.89 4.62 -5.91
CA TYR A 85 13.23 5.19 -7.11
C TYR A 85 11.92 4.48 -7.47
N MET A 86 11.72 3.24 -7.02
CA MET A 86 10.50 2.49 -7.31
C MET A 86 9.27 3.13 -6.66
N LEU A 87 9.46 3.95 -5.62
CA LEU A 87 8.39 4.72 -5.00
C LEU A 87 7.77 5.75 -5.95
N ASP A 88 8.49 6.21 -6.97
CA ASP A 88 7.96 7.14 -7.99
C ASP A 88 6.91 6.46 -8.90
N TYR A 89 6.84 5.13 -8.86
CA TYR A 89 5.91 4.29 -9.62
C TYR A 89 4.89 3.57 -8.73
N ALA A 90 4.91 3.87 -7.42
CA ALA A 90 4.01 3.25 -6.47
C ALA A 90 2.65 3.95 -6.44
N PHE A 91 1.58 3.17 -6.46
CA PHE A 91 0.26 3.60 -6.02
C PHE A 91 -0.09 2.91 -4.71
N TYR A 92 -1.03 3.47 -3.96
CA TYR A 92 -1.38 2.98 -2.63
C TYR A 92 -2.73 2.28 -2.64
N GLN A 93 -2.85 1.29 -1.76
CA GLN A 93 -4.15 0.70 -1.48
C GLN A 93 -5.13 1.81 -1.03
N PRO A 94 -6.31 1.94 -1.67
CA PRO A 94 -7.32 2.92 -1.26
C PRO A 94 -7.72 2.76 0.21
N ASN A 95 -7.77 3.87 0.94
CA ASN A 95 -8.32 3.91 2.30
C ASN A 95 -9.80 4.33 2.26
N HIS A 96 -10.63 3.49 1.65
CA HIS A 96 -12.07 3.72 1.51
C HIS A 96 -12.87 2.65 2.27
N PRO A 97 -13.99 2.99 2.96
CA PRO A 97 -14.81 2.02 3.67
C PRO A 97 -15.30 0.85 2.78
N TYR A 98 -15.57 1.11 1.51
CA TYR A 98 -15.98 0.09 0.53
C TYR A 98 -14.83 -0.62 -0.18
N TYR A 99 -13.56 -0.37 0.20
CA TYR A 99 -12.41 -1.02 -0.45
C TYR A 99 -12.49 -2.54 -0.41
N SER A 100 -12.92 -3.13 0.72
CA SER A 100 -13.03 -4.59 0.84
C SER A 100 -14.08 -5.18 -0.13
N MET A 101 -15.18 -4.47 -0.38
CA MET A 101 -16.20 -4.89 -1.35
C MET A 101 -15.64 -4.83 -2.77
N TRP A 102 -14.99 -3.71 -3.12
CA TRP A 102 -14.29 -3.54 -4.40
C TRP A 102 -13.25 -4.65 -4.62
N TRP A 103 -12.38 -4.89 -3.63
CA TRP A 103 -11.32 -5.90 -3.70
C TRP A 103 -11.89 -7.29 -3.95
N ASN A 104 -12.91 -7.69 -3.19
CA ASN A 104 -13.52 -9.00 -3.35
C ASN A 104 -14.18 -9.15 -4.74
N ALA A 105 -14.84 -8.11 -5.24
CA ALA A 105 -15.45 -8.14 -6.57
C ALA A 105 -14.41 -8.31 -7.68
N VAL A 106 -13.32 -7.54 -7.63
CA VAL A 106 -12.23 -7.62 -8.62
C VAL A 106 -11.48 -8.95 -8.50
N TRP A 107 -11.04 -9.31 -7.30
CA TRP A 107 -10.23 -10.50 -7.06
C TRP A 107 -10.95 -11.79 -7.48
N ASN A 108 -12.18 -11.98 -7.02
CA ASN A 108 -12.92 -13.21 -7.29
C ASN A 108 -13.21 -13.39 -8.78
N ASN A 109 -13.54 -12.31 -9.50
CA ASN A 109 -13.80 -12.41 -10.94
C ASN A 109 -12.50 -12.54 -11.75
N MET A 110 -11.40 -11.91 -11.32
CA MET A 110 -10.07 -12.12 -11.90
C MET A 110 -9.67 -13.60 -11.80
N GLU A 111 -9.86 -14.24 -10.65
CA GLU A 111 -9.59 -15.67 -10.46
C GLU A 111 -10.44 -16.55 -11.40
N LEU A 112 -11.70 -16.18 -11.67
CA LEU A 112 -12.53 -16.89 -12.65
C LEU A 112 -11.96 -16.78 -14.07
N ALA A 113 -11.45 -15.62 -14.46
CA ALA A 113 -10.80 -15.43 -15.76
C ALA A 113 -9.49 -16.20 -15.87
N GLU A 114 -8.63 -16.14 -14.84
CA GLU A 114 -7.35 -16.85 -14.80
C GLU A 114 -7.52 -18.37 -14.91
N ASN A 115 -8.60 -18.91 -14.34
CA ASN A 115 -8.93 -20.33 -14.43
C ASN A 115 -9.75 -20.71 -15.68
N GLY A 116 -9.95 -19.78 -16.63
CA GLY A 116 -10.68 -20.02 -17.88
C GLY A 116 -12.19 -20.27 -17.72
N LYS A 117 -12.77 -19.97 -16.55
CA LYS A 117 -14.20 -20.13 -16.29
C LYS A 117 -15.03 -19.00 -16.90
N LEU A 118 -14.43 -17.81 -17.04
CA LEU A 118 -14.97 -16.65 -17.75
C LEU A 118 -13.90 -16.11 -18.71
N SER A 119 -14.31 -15.38 -19.75
CA SER A 119 -13.35 -14.55 -20.49
C SER A 119 -12.92 -13.35 -19.62
N PRO A 120 -11.76 -12.72 -19.89
CA PRO A 120 -11.36 -11.50 -19.19
C PRO A 120 -12.42 -10.40 -19.22
N GLU A 121 -13.09 -10.20 -20.35
CA GLU A 121 -14.14 -9.20 -20.53
C GLU A 121 -15.36 -9.53 -19.67
N ALA A 122 -15.84 -10.79 -19.73
CA ALA A 122 -16.99 -11.22 -18.94
C ALA A 122 -16.72 -11.17 -17.42
N ALA A 123 -15.49 -11.43 -16.99
CA ALA A 123 -15.10 -11.28 -15.59
C ALA A 123 -15.08 -9.80 -15.16
N ALA A 124 -14.57 -8.90 -16.00
CA ALA A 124 -14.59 -7.47 -15.73
C ALA A 124 -16.02 -6.93 -15.63
N ASP A 125 -16.88 -7.27 -16.58
CA ASP A 125 -18.29 -6.88 -16.59
C ASP A 125 -19.01 -7.36 -15.32
N LYS A 126 -18.80 -8.62 -14.93
CA LYS A 126 -19.39 -9.17 -13.71
C LYS A 126 -18.88 -8.51 -12.43
N ALA A 127 -17.60 -8.12 -12.37
CA ALA A 127 -17.08 -7.35 -11.25
C ALA A 127 -17.77 -5.97 -11.17
N ILE A 128 -17.96 -5.31 -12.31
CA ILE A 128 -18.67 -4.02 -12.40
C ILE A 128 -20.13 -4.16 -11.95
N GLU A 129 -20.84 -5.19 -12.42
CA GLU A 129 -22.21 -5.47 -12.00
C GLU A 129 -22.33 -5.65 -10.48
N LEU A 130 -21.43 -6.45 -9.89
CA LEU A 130 -21.40 -6.65 -8.45
C LEU A 130 -21.13 -5.35 -7.70
N MET A 131 -20.15 -4.57 -8.15
CA MET A 131 -19.84 -3.28 -7.52
C MET A 131 -21.00 -2.28 -7.62
N LYS A 132 -21.75 -2.26 -8.73
CA LYS A 132 -22.95 -1.41 -8.86
C LYS A 132 -24.01 -1.76 -7.82
N VAL A 133 -24.15 -3.04 -7.47
CA VAL A 133 -25.09 -3.49 -6.44
C VAL A 133 -24.60 -3.14 -5.03
N GLU A 134 -23.31 -3.36 -4.75
CA GLU A 134 -22.74 -3.19 -3.40
C GLU A 134 -22.46 -1.72 -3.04
N ILE A 135 -21.99 -0.92 -4.01
CA ILE A 135 -21.54 0.47 -3.80
C ILE A 135 -22.59 1.48 -4.28
N GLY A 136 -23.44 1.10 -5.24
CA GLY A 136 -24.53 1.95 -5.73
C GLY A 136 -24.03 3.23 -6.39
N ASP A 137 -24.68 4.35 -6.06
CA ASP A 137 -24.46 5.67 -6.67
C ASP A 137 -23.06 6.25 -6.40
N GLU A 138 -22.33 5.72 -5.41
CA GLU A 138 -20.95 6.14 -5.12
C GLU A 138 -19.92 5.53 -6.09
N LEU A 139 -20.33 4.56 -6.93
CA LEU A 139 -19.43 3.90 -7.87
C LEU A 139 -19.16 4.79 -9.09
N ILE A 140 -17.88 5.10 -9.31
CA ILE A 140 -17.38 5.77 -10.52
C ILE A 140 -16.69 4.72 -11.41
N ILE A 141 -17.05 4.70 -12.70
CA ILE A 141 -16.48 3.80 -13.72
C ILE A 141 -15.98 4.68 -14.86
N GLU A 142 -14.72 4.51 -15.25
CA GLU A 142 -14.04 5.25 -16.33
C GLU A 142 -13.58 4.32 -17.46
#